data_AF-A0A357N0K1-F1
#
_entry.id   AF-A0A357N0K1-F1
#
_cell.length_a   1.000
_cell.length_b   1.000
_cell.length_c   1.000
_cell.angle_alpha   90.00
_cell.angle_beta   90.00
_cell.angle_gamma   90.00
#
_symmetry.space_group_name_H-M   'P 1'
#
loop_
_entity.id
_entity.type
_entity.pdbx_description
1 polymer ?
#
loop_
_entity_poly.entity_id
_entity_poly.type
_entity_poly.pdbx_seq_one_letter_code
_entity_poly.pdbx_strand_id
1 'polypeptide(L)'
;AEIIPIDSEHSAIFQCLRSRDASLDGAGVRRILLTASGGPFRGRSRAELEQVTPAQAVAHPKWSMGPKISVDSATLMNKGLEVIEAHHLFKVPGERIEVLVHPQSLVHSLVEFVDGSTLAQLGLPDMRTTLAVGLGWPQRIESGVSGLDLLAQGRLDFEAPDTEAFPCLALAWQAMQAGGTAPAVLNAANEEAVSAFLQGRIGFLSIPALVANALSTLPTEAADTLDGLLSADQRARQLTLNAIDAA
;
A
#
# COMPACT_ATOMS: atom_id res chain seq x y z
N ALA A 1 -5.29 1.14 -24.49
CA ALA A 1 -6.00 1.69 -23.32
C ALA A 1 -4.99 2.36 -22.41
N GLU A 2 -5.43 3.28 -21.57
CA GLU A 2 -4.59 3.97 -20.59
C GLU A 2 -5.15 3.73 -19.18
N ILE A 3 -4.26 3.57 -18.20
CA ILE A 3 -4.61 3.45 -16.78
C ILE A 3 -4.24 4.77 -16.11
N ILE A 4 -5.22 5.42 -15.48
CA ILE A 4 -5.00 6.59 -14.63
C ILE A 4 -5.17 6.15 -13.18
N PRO A 5 -4.13 6.28 -12.32
CA PRO A 5 -4.22 5.85 -10.94
C PRO A 5 -5.19 6.72 -10.15
N ILE A 6 -6.07 6.06 -9.40
CA ILE A 6 -7.02 6.69 -8.48
C ILE A 6 -6.77 6.35 -7.02
N ASP A 7 -5.74 5.56 -6.72
CA ASP A 7 -5.20 5.48 -5.37
C ASP A 7 -4.39 6.76 -5.07
N SER A 8 -4.46 7.24 -3.83
CA SER A 8 -4.08 8.61 -3.47
C SER A 8 -2.59 8.87 -3.66
N GLU A 9 -1.77 7.91 -3.26
CA GLU A 9 -0.32 7.92 -3.34
C GLU A 9 0.14 7.85 -4.81
N HIS A 10 -0.45 6.97 -5.60
CA HIS A 10 -0.08 6.81 -7.02
C HIS A 10 -0.60 7.99 -7.84
N SER A 11 -1.77 8.54 -7.54
CA SER A 11 -2.23 9.78 -8.16
C SER A 11 -1.32 10.96 -7.82
N ALA A 12 -0.78 11.02 -6.61
CA ALA A 12 0.20 12.01 -6.19
C ALA A 12 1.50 11.87 -6.99
N ILE A 13 2.03 10.65 -7.13
CA ILE A 13 3.20 10.36 -7.99
C ILE A 13 2.92 10.76 -9.43
N PHE A 14 1.78 10.34 -9.97
CA PHE A 14 1.36 10.62 -11.34
C PHE A 14 1.29 12.13 -11.63
N GLN A 15 0.78 12.92 -10.68
CA GLN A 15 0.76 14.38 -10.81
C GLN A 15 2.14 15.04 -10.70
N CYS A 16 3.10 14.41 -10.01
CA CYS A 16 4.47 14.89 -9.90
C CYS A 16 5.30 14.56 -11.15
N LEU A 17 4.96 13.49 -11.87
CA LEU A 17 5.68 13.06 -13.05
C LEU A 17 5.32 13.89 -14.29
N ARG A 18 6.34 14.32 -15.04
CA ARG A 18 6.15 14.96 -16.36
C ARG A 18 5.76 13.93 -17.44
N SER A 19 6.31 12.71 -17.33
CA SER A 19 5.97 11.55 -18.15
C SER A 19 5.27 10.51 -17.27
N ARG A 20 4.15 9.96 -17.75
CA ARG A 20 3.34 8.97 -17.00
C ARG A 20 4.08 7.66 -16.69
N ASP A 21 5.24 7.48 -17.32
CA ASP A 21 6.16 6.37 -17.13
C ASP A 21 7.50 6.94 -16.65
N ALA A 22 7.92 6.54 -15.46
CA ALA A 22 9.16 7.01 -14.81
C ALA A 22 10.42 6.33 -15.34
N SER A 23 10.26 5.27 -16.15
CA SER A 23 11.35 4.54 -16.79
C SER A 23 11.77 5.12 -18.14
N LEU A 24 10.99 6.04 -18.71
CA LEU A 24 11.30 6.64 -20.01
C LEU A 24 12.56 7.51 -19.95
N ASP A 25 13.36 7.45 -21.01
CA ASP A 25 14.51 8.34 -21.20
C ASP A 25 14.08 9.80 -21.06
N GLY A 26 14.73 10.53 -20.15
CA GLY A 26 14.42 11.92 -19.82
C GLY A 26 13.39 12.13 -18.69
N ALA A 27 12.78 11.07 -18.14
CA ALA A 27 11.93 11.20 -16.95
C ALA A 27 12.72 11.69 -15.73
N GLY A 28 14.02 11.37 -15.67
CA GLY A 28 14.94 11.89 -14.66
C GLY A 28 14.59 11.51 -13.22
N VAL A 29 13.69 10.54 -13.02
CA VAL A 29 13.32 10.06 -11.67
C VAL A 29 14.54 9.37 -11.07
N ARG A 30 14.80 9.62 -9.79
CA ARG A 30 15.79 8.89 -8.95
C ARG A 30 15.09 7.90 -8.04
N ARG A 31 14.05 8.29 -7.32
CA ARG A 31 13.24 7.36 -6.49
C ARG A 31 11.84 7.90 -6.25
N ILE A 32 10.93 7.00 -5.89
CA ILE A 32 9.58 7.30 -5.41
C ILE A 32 9.59 7.14 -3.89
N LEU A 33 8.97 8.09 -3.18
CA LEU A 33 8.71 7.98 -1.75
C LEU A 33 7.19 7.91 -1.52
N LEU A 34 6.71 6.72 -1.18
CA LEU A 34 5.32 6.44 -0.83
C LEU A 34 5.09 6.79 0.64
N THR A 35 4.16 7.68 0.91
CA THR A 35 3.80 8.03 2.29
C THR A 35 2.71 7.14 2.83
N ALA A 36 2.81 6.66 4.06
CA ALA A 36 1.78 5.94 4.80
C ALA A 36 1.29 6.77 5.99
N SER A 37 0.04 6.61 6.42
CA SER A 37 -0.45 7.22 7.66
C SER A 37 0.20 6.61 8.92
N GLY A 38 0.72 5.38 8.81
CA GLY A 38 1.17 4.55 9.93
C GLY A 38 0.04 3.73 10.60
N GLY A 39 -1.22 3.92 10.17
CA GLY A 39 -2.37 3.21 10.72
C GLY A 39 -2.72 3.56 12.18
N PRO A 40 -3.78 2.96 12.76
CA PRO A 40 -4.21 3.21 14.14
C PRO A 40 -3.23 2.73 15.22
N PHE A 41 -2.23 1.92 14.86
CA PHE A 41 -1.32 1.27 15.80
C PHE A 41 0.12 1.79 15.72
N ARG A 42 0.35 2.88 14.98
CA ARG A 42 1.65 3.58 14.93
C ARG A 42 2.20 3.82 16.34
N GLY A 43 3.41 3.33 16.61
CA GLY A 43 4.09 3.46 17.90
C GLY A 43 3.74 2.40 18.94
N ARG A 44 2.86 1.43 18.64
CA ARG A 44 2.63 0.26 19.50
C ARG A 44 3.72 -0.78 19.32
N SER A 45 4.12 -1.39 20.42
CA SER A 45 4.99 -2.56 20.46
C SER A 45 4.29 -3.83 19.98
N ARG A 46 5.07 -4.84 19.58
CA ARG A 46 4.53 -6.15 19.18
C ARG A 46 3.64 -6.81 20.24
N ALA A 47 3.99 -6.67 21.52
CA ALA A 47 3.19 -7.21 22.62
C ALA A 47 1.81 -6.54 22.72
N GLU A 48 1.73 -5.23 22.44
CA GLU A 48 0.44 -4.50 22.43
C GLU A 48 -0.43 -4.88 21.22
N LEU A 49 0.16 -5.41 20.16
CA LEU A 49 -0.55 -5.87 18.97
C LEU A 49 -1.22 -7.25 19.16
N GLU A 50 -0.80 -8.06 20.13
CA GLU A 50 -1.38 -9.39 20.39
C GLU A 50 -2.87 -9.33 20.75
N GLN A 51 -3.29 -8.26 21.44
CA GLN A 51 -4.65 -8.08 21.95
C GLN A 51 -5.52 -7.18 21.06
N VAL A 52 -5.05 -6.85 19.85
CA VAL A 52 -5.78 -6.00 18.91
C VAL A 52 -7.05 -6.69 18.44
N THR A 53 -8.16 -5.97 18.49
CA THR A 53 -9.47 -6.46 18.03
C THR A 53 -9.85 -5.90 16.65
N PRO A 54 -10.78 -6.55 15.93
CA PRO A 54 -11.29 -6.02 14.66
C PRO A 54 -11.85 -4.60 14.78
N ALA A 55 -12.60 -4.33 15.85
CA ALA A 55 -13.18 -3.01 16.12
C ALA A 55 -12.11 -1.92 16.26
N GLN A 56 -10.95 -2.23 16.85
CA GLN A 56 -9.82 -1.31 16.94
C GLN A 56 -9.14 -1.11 15.60
N ALA A 57 -8.97 -2.17 14.81
CA ALA A 57 -8.28 -2.12 13.52
C ALA A 57 -9.07 -1.32 12.47
N VAL A 58 -10.41 -1.39 12.49
CA VAL A 58 -11.24 -0.63 11.54
C VAL A 58 -11.38 0.86 11.88
N ALA A 59 -11.03 1.26 13.11
CA ALA A 59 -11.13 2.64 13.60
C ALA A 59 -9.93 3.50 13.15
N HIS A 60 -9.83 3.80 11.86
CA HIS A 60 -8.69 4.53 11.30
C HIS A 60 -8.69 6.02 11.70
N PRO A 61 -7.53 6.60 12.10
CA PRO A 61 -7.46 7.96 12.66
C PRO A 61 -7.66 9.12 11.66
N LYS A 62 -7.86 8.85 10.37
CA LYS A 62 -7.76 9.87 9.29
C LYS A 62 -8.76 9.64 8.17
N TRP A 63 -8.88 8.39 7.73
CA TRP A 63 -9.72 8.02 6.60
C TRP A 63 -10.94 7.24 7.07
N SER A 64 -12.10 7.52 6.47
CA SER A 64 -13.29 6.68 6.61
C SER A 64 -13.30 5.68 5.45
N MET A 65 -12.93 4.43 5.70
CA MET A 65 -12.71 3.42 4.66
C MET A 65 -13.42 2.09 4.99
N GLY A 66 -13.48 1.19 4.01
CA GLY A 66 -14.04 -0.14 4.19
C GLY A 66 -13.19 -1.01 5.15
N PRO A 67 -13.77 -2.07 5.76
CA PRO A 67 -13.10 -2.87 6.78
C PRO A 67 -11.77 -3.48 6.34
N LYS A 68 -11.69 -4.02 5.11
CA LYS A 68 -10.49 -4.68 4.57
C LYS A 68 -9.31 -3.71 4.50
N ILE A 69 -9.48 -2.57 3.85
CA ILE A 69 -8.43 -1.55 3.71
C ILE A 69 -8.06 -0.92 5.06
N SER A 70 -9.00 -0.80 6.02
CA SER A 70 -8.64 -0.34 7.37
C SER A 70 -7.74 -1.32 8.11
N VAL A 71 -7.98 -2.64 8.00
CA VAL A 71 -7.08 -3.66 8.56
C VAL A 71 -5.74 -3.71 7.83
N ASP A 72 -5.75 -3.59 6.50
CA ASP A 72 -4.51 -3.52 5.72
C ASP A 72 -3.67 -2.29 6.09
N SER A 73 -4.30 -1.14 6.33
CA SER A 73 -3.61 0.05 6.84
C SER A 73 -3.04 -0.20 8.23
N ALA A 74 -3.80 -0.85 9.11
CA ALA A 74 -3.36 -1.19 10.46
C ALA A 74 -2.17 -2.16 10.52
N THR A 75 -2.04 -3.05 9.53
CA THR A 75 -0.92 -3.99 9.41
C THR A 75 0.24 -3.46 8.55
N LEU A 76 0.10 -2.27 7.95
CA LEU A 76 0.92 -1.77 6.84
C LEU A 76 0.93 -2.65 5.58
N MET A 77 0.06 -3.67 5.49
CA MET A 77 -0.10 -4.44 4.25
C MET A 77 -0.63 -3.57 3.11
N ASN A 78 -1.47 -2.56 3.40
CA ASN A 78 -1.95 -1.63 2.37
C ASN A 78 -0.76 -0.99 1.64
N LYS A 79 0.17 -0.45 2.43
CA LYS A 79 1.38 0.17 1.89
C LYS A 79 2.28 -0.83 1.16
N GLY A 80 2.30 -2.09 1.60
CA GLY A 80 2.98 -3.17 0.89
C GLY A 80 2.39 -3.44 -0.50
N LEU A 81 1.07 -3.51 -0.60
CA LEU A 81 0.36 -3.66 -1.89
C LEU A 81 0.61 -2.45 -2.79
N GLU A 82 0.59 -1.23 -2.23
CA GLU A 82 0.86 -0.01 -2.97
C GLU A 82 2.31 0.08 -3.49
N VAL A 83 3.29 -0.50 -2.79
CA VAL A 83 4.68 -0.61 -3.27
C VAL A 83 4.74 -1.48 -4.53
N ILE A 84 4.07 -2.64 -4.51
CA ILE A 84 3.96 -3.52 -5.69
C ILE A 84 3.24 -2.78 -6.83
N GLU A 85 2.16 -2.06 -6.52
CA GLU A 85 1.41 -1.28 -7.51
C GLU A 85 2.27 -0.17 -8.12
N ALA A 86 3.02 0.59 -7.32
CA ALA A 86 3.90 1.66 -7.82
C ALA A 86 5.00 1.09 -8.73
N HIS A 87 5.55 -0.09 -8.39
CA HIS A 87 6.50 -0.80 -9.24
C HIS A 87 5.92 -1.07 -10.63
N HIS A 88 4.68 -1.58 -10.72
CA HIS A 88 4.04 -1.90 -11.98
C HIS A 88 3.55 -0.66 -12.74
N LEU A 89 2.89 0.29 -12.07
CA LEU A 89 2.32 1.48 -12.70
C LEU A 89 3.38 2.41 -13.28
N PHE A 90 4.46 2.64 -12.54
CA PHE A 90 5.49 3.62 -12.92
C PHE A 90 6.76 2.97 -13.47
N LYS A 91 6.82 1.63 -13.51
CA LYS A 91 7.97 0.84 -13.99
C LYS A 91 9.27 1.21 -13.26
N VAL A 92 9.16 1.50 -11.96
CA VAL A 92 10.29 1.82 -11.10
C VAL A 92 10.77 0.55 -10.42
N PRO A 93 12.06 0.18 -10.52
CA PRO A 93 12.62 -0.94 -9.75
C PRO A 93 12.32 -0.82 -8.26
N GLY A 94 12.01 -1.93 -7.59
CA GLY A 94 11.63 -1.91 -6.17
C GLY A 94 12.66 -1.25 -5.25
N GLU A 95 13.96 -1.34 -5.57
CA GLU A 95 15.06 -0.68 -4.82
C GLU A 95 15.01 0.86 -4.88
N ARG A 96 14.20 1.42 -5.78
CA ARG A 96 13.98 2.85 -5.97
C ARG A 96 12.61 3.31 -5.45
N ILE A 97 11.94 2.46 -4.65
CA ILE A 97 10.69 2.77 -3.96
C ILE A 97 10.94 2.71 -2.46
N GLU A 98 10.75 3.83 -1.78
CA GLU A 98 10.88 3.95 -0.33
C GLU A 98 9.52 4.26 0.30
N VAL A 99 9.32 3.78 1.53
CA VAL A 99 8.13 4.08 2.32
C VAL A 99 8.49 5.00 3.47
N LEU A 100 7.72 6.07 3.63
CA LEU A 100 7.80 7.00 4.76
C LEU A 100 6.47 6.98 5.51
N VAL A 101 6.50 7.04 6.84
CA VAL A 101 5.29 7.31 7.62
C VAL A 101 5.13 8.82 7.77
N HIS A 102 4.00 9.33 7.29
CA HIS A 102 3.57 10.72 7.37
C HIS A 102 2.19 10.78 8.05
N PRO A 103 2.13 10.91 9.39
CA PRO A 103 0.91 10.73 10.16
C PRO A 103 -0.14 11.81 9.92
N GLN A 104 0.24 12.96 9.36
CA GLN A 104 -0.71 14.01 8.98
C GLN A 104 -1.46 13.67 7.68
N SER A 105 -0.91 12.79 6.84
CA SER A 105 -1.47 12.38 5.54
C SER A 105 -1.80 13.57 4.62
N LEU A 106 -0.99 14.64 4.68
CA LEU A 106 -1.13 15.84 3.85
C LEU A 106 -0.24 15.79 2.61
N VAL A 107 0.99 15.27 2.75
CA VAL A 107 1.82 14.86 1.63
C VAL A 107 1.40 13.46 1.25
N HIS A 108 0.85 13.29 0.04
CA HIS A 108 0.32 12.00 -0.41
C HIS A 108 1.37 11.12 -1.08
N SER A 109 2.43 11.66 -1.67
CA SER A 109 3.66 10.97 -2.06
C SER A 109 4.66 11.97 -2.63
N LEU A 110 5.92 11.55 -2.78
CA LEU A 110 6.99 12.35 -3.35
C LEU A 110 7.72 11.61 -4.47
N VAL A 111 8.28 12.38 -5.40
CA VAL A 111 9.18 11.90 -6.46
C VAL A 111 10.46 12.70 -6.40
N GLU A 112 11.58 12.01 -6.13
CA GLU A 112 12.91 12.59 -6.20
C GLU A 112 13.48 12.40 -7.60
N PHE A 113 14.10 13.44 -8.14
CA PHE A 113 14.72 13.48 -9.46
C PHE A 113 16.26 13.48 -9.36
N VAL A 114 16.93 13.11 -10.45
CA VAL A 114 18.39 12.97 -10.53
C VAL A 114 19.14 14.30 -10.37
N ASP A 115 18.47 15.43 -10.57
CA ASP A 115 19.01 16.76 -10.31
C ASP A 115 18.95 17.19 -8.83
N GLY A 116 18.40 16.33 -7.95
CA GLY A 116 18.23 16.59 -6.52
C GLY A 116 16.91 17.27 -6.16
N SER A 117 16.08 17.63 -7.13
CA SER A 117 14.74 18.15 -6.88
C SER A 117 13.83 17.05 -6.33
N THR A 118 12.97 17.41 -5.38
CA THR A 118 11.87 16.54 -4.93
C THR A 118 10.56 17.26 -5.14
N LEU A 119 9.64 16.64 -5.89
CA LEU A 119 8.29 17.11 -6.03
C LEU A 119 7.37 16.29 -5.12
N ALA A 120 6.40 16.95 -4.52
CA ALA A 120 5.40 16.32 -3.68
C ALA A 120 4.02 16.86 -4.05
N GLN A 121 3.02 16.00 -4.06
CA GLN A 121 1.63 16.44 -4.14
C GLN A 121 1.04 16.49 -2.73
N LEU A 122 0.47 17.64 -2.40
CA LEU A 122 -0.15 17.92 -1.11
C LEU A 122 -1.65 18.15 -1.26
N GLY A 123 -2.42 17.68 -0.29
CA GLY A 123 -3.87 17.83 -0.25
C GLY A 123 -4.43 17.51 1.13
N LEU A 124 -5.70 17.88 1.35
CA LEU A 124 -6.45 17.32 2.46
C LEU A 124 -6.70 15.82 2.16
N PRO A 125 -6.72 14.93 3.18
CA PRO A 125 -6.98 13.51 2.99
C PRO A 125 -8.43 13.26 2.55
N ASP A 126 -8.70 13.50 1.27
CA ASP A 126 -10.02 13.45 0.65
C ASP A 126 -9.93 12.93 -0.79
N MET A 127 -10.48 11.73 -1.00
CA MET A 127 -10.44 11.02 -2.28
C MET A 127 -11.14 11.75 -3.43
N ARG A 128 -12.02 12.74 -3.16
CA ARG A 128 -12.65 13.53 -4.22
C ARG A 128 -11.61 14.28 -5.06
N THR A 129 -10.48 14.67 -4.46
CA THR A 129 -9.38 15.29 -5.21
C THR A 129 -8.74 14.32 -6.20
N THR A 130 -8.43 13.11 -5.76
CA THR A 130 -7.88 12.02 -6.57
C THR A 130 -8.84 11.59 -7.69
N LEU A 131 -10.14 11.44 -7.37
CA LEU A 131 -11.17 11.11 -8.35
C LEU A 131 -11.33 12.21 -9.40
N ALA A 132 -11.25 13.49 -9.02
CA ALA A 132 -11.30 14.60 -9.96
C ALA A 132 -10.11 14.59 -10.92
N VAL A 133 -8.91 14.21 -10.46
CA VAL A 133 -7.76 13.98 -11.34
C VAL A 133 -8.03 12.84 -12.30
N GLY A 134 -8.47 11.68 -11.80
CA GLY A 134 -8.75 10.50 -12.62
C GLY A 134 -9.78 10.74 -13.73
N LEU A 135 -10.86 11.47 -13.42
CA LEU A 135 -11.96 11.75 -14.36
C LEU A 135 -11.69 12.94 -15.28
N GLY A 136 -10.90 13.92 -14.83
CA GLY A 136 -10.65 15.16 -15.55
C GLY A 136 -9.40 15.14 -16.44
N TRP A 137 -8.51 14.17 -16.25
CA TRP A 137 -7.20 14.15 -16.88
C TRP A 137 -7.26 14.25 -18.43
N PRO A 138 -6.43 15.11 -19.08
CA PRO A 138 -5.34 15.91 -18.50
C PRO A 138 -5.74 17.29 -17.96
N GLN A 139 -7.03 17.63 -17.97
CA GLN A 139 -7.53 18.85 -17.37
C GLN A 139 -7.78 18.69 -15.85
N ARG A 140 -7.95 19.81 -15.16
CA ARG A 140 -8.46 19.81 -13.79
C ARG A 140 -9.95 20.12 -13.82
N ILE A 141 -10.70 19.44 -12.96
CA ILE A 141 -12.13 19.69 -12.70
C ILE A 141 -12.34 19.96 -11.22
N GLU A 142 -13.45 20.61 -10.87
CA GLU A 142 -13.79 20.87 -9.47
C GLU A 142 -14.12 19.56 -8.73
N SER A 143 -13.50 19.35 -7.56
CA SER A 143 -13.77 18.21 -6.67
C SER A 143 -14.73 18.54 -5.53
N GLY A 144 -14.94 19.84 -5.26
CA GLY A 144 -15.66 20.33 -4.08
C GLY A 144 -14.88 20.23 -2.76
N VAL A 145 -13.58 19.92 -2.81
CA VAL A 145 -12.68 19.92 -1.63
C VAL A 145 -12.08 21.31 -1.45
N SER A 146 -12.00 21.79 -0.21
CA SER A 146 -11.37 23.07 0.11
C SER A 146 -9.85 23.03 -0.13
N GLY A 147 -9.25 24.20 -0.39
CA GLY A 147 -7.79 24.33 -0.47
C GLY A 147 -7.09 23.99 0.85
N LEU A 148 -5.82 23.58 0.74
CA LEU A 148 -4.95 23.33 1.90
C LEU A 148 -4.40 24.65 2.46
N ASP A 149 -4.78 25.00 3.69
CA ASP A 149 -4.17 26.11 4.43
C ASP A 149 -2.95 25.64 5.21
N LEU A 150 -1.76 25.88 4.66
CA LEU A 150 -0.48 25.47 5.26
C LEU A 150 -0.18 26.16 6.60
N LEU A 151 -0.65 27.40 6.81
CA LEU A 151 -0.43 28.11 8.07
C LEU A 151 -1.23 27.45 9.20
N ALA A 152 -2.39 26.88 8.89
CA ALA A 152 -3.23 26.18 9.86
C ALA A 152 -2.76 24.75 10.20
N GLN A 153 -2.00 24.09 9.31
CA GLN A 153 -1.57 22.69 9.55
C GLN A 153 -0.40 22.56 10.54
N GLY A 154 0.43 23.59 10.65
CA GLY A 154 1.59 23.60 11.55
C GLY A 154 2.77 22.79 11.02
N ARG A 155 2.88 21.51 11.40
CA ARG A 155 4.05 20.67 11.13
C ARG A 155 3.72 19.47 10.23
N LEU A 156 4.67 19.15 9.37
CA LEU A 156 4.68 17.92 8.58
C LEU A 156 5.83 17.05 9.11
N ASP A 157 5.51 15.91 9.71
CA ASP A 157 6.52 15.00 10.25
C ASP A 157 6.66 13.78 9.33
N PHE A 158 7.87 13.24 9.27
CA PHE A 158 8.21 12.05 8.49
C PHE A 158 9.09 11.12 9.34
N GLU A 159 8.77 9.84 9.33
CA GLU A 159 9.52 8.81 10.08
C GLU A 159 9.64 7.52 9.25
N ALA A 160 10.57 6.65 9.63
CA ALA A 160 10.71 5.33 9.02
C ALA A 160 9.57 4.40 9.47
N PRO A 161 9.07 3.50 8.61
CA PRO A 161 8.09 2.49 9.01
C PRO A 161 8.73 1.47 9.96
N ASP A 162 7.97 1.02 10.97
CA ASP A 162 8.39 -0.04 11.88
C ASP A 162 8.07 -1.41 11.28
N THR A 163 9.01 -1.97 10.51
CA THR A 163 8.86 -3.30 9.89
C THR A 163 9.02 -4.46 10.89
N GLU A 164 9.45 -4.18 12.12
CA GLU A 164 9.60 -5.20 13.17
C GLU A 164 8.25 -5.48 13.83
N ALA A 165 7.50 -4.41 14.14
CA ALA A 165 6.12 -4.48 14.63
C ALA A 165 5.12 -4.82 13.51
N PHE A 166 5.35 -4.32 12.28
CA PHE A 166 4.45 -4.47 11.13
C PHE A 166 5.13 -5.19 9.96
N PRO A 167 5.32 -6.52 10.06
CA PRO A 167 6.10 -7.30 9.08
C PRO A 167 5.43 -7.45 7.71
N CYS A 168 4.13 -7.16 7.56
CA CYS A 168 3.44 -7.26 6.27
C CYS A 168 4.11 -6.44 5.17
N LEU A 169 4.64 -5.27 5.54
CA LEU A 169 5.34 -4.41 4.60
C LEU A 169 6.64 -5.07 4.08
N ALA A 170 7.40 -5.75 4.95
CA ALA A 170 8.56 -6.56 4.58
C ALA A 170 8.18 -7.74 3.67
N LEU A 171 7.07 -8.43 3.95
CA LEU A 171 6.56 -9.52 3.11
C LEU A 171 6.20 -9.04 1.71
N ALA A 172 5.63 -7.83 1.58
CA ALA A 172 5.32 -7.25 0.29
C ALA A 172 6.58 -6.93 -0.54
N TRP A 173 7.63 -6.39 0.08
CA TRP A 173 8.92 -6.21 -0.61
C TRP A 173 9.51 -7.54 -1.07
N GLN A 174 9.45 -8.59 -0.24
CA GLN A 174 9.92 -9.92 -0.61
C GLN A 174 9.14 -10.49 -1.80
N ALA A 175 7.81 -10.38 -1.78
CA ALA A 175 6.96 -10.86 -2.88
C ALA A 175 7.21 -10.07 -4.17
N MET A 176 7.38 -8.74 -4.08
CA MET A 176 7.74 -7.90 -5.23
C MET A 176 9.08 -8.30 -5.84
N GLN A 177 10.10 -8.52 -5.00
CA GLN A 177 11.44 -8.92 -5.45
C GLN A 177 11.45 -10.32 -6.07
N ALA A 178 10.68 -11.26 -5.51
CA ALA A 178 10.51 -12.59 -6.09
C ALA A 178 9.81 -12.53 -7.46
N GLY A 179 8.91 -11.58 -7.66
CA GLY A 179 8.17 -11.40 -8.91
C GLY A 179 7.26 -12.59 -9.22
N GLY A 180 6.97 -12.80 -10.50
CA GLY A 180 6.14 -13.91 -10.95
C GLY A 180 4.78 -13.96 -10.23
N THR A 181 4.40 -15.13 -9.73
CA THR A 181 3.14 -15.34 -9.00
C THR A 181 3.17 -14.89 -7.52
N ALA A 182 4.33 -14.49 -6.98
CA ALA A 182 4.45 -14.19 -5.54
C ALA A 182 3.55 -13.04 -5.05
N PRO A 183 3.39 -11.91 -5.77
CA PRO A 183 2.43 -10.88 -5.38
C PRO A 183 0.97 -11.35 -5.36
N ALA A 184 0.58 -12.26 -6.27
CA ALA A 184 -0.75 -12.85 -6.28
C ALA A 184 -0.97 -13.76 -5.07
N VAL A 185 0.05 -14.56 -4.70
CA VAL A 185 0.04 -15.38 -3.48
C VAL A 185 -0.09 -14.52 -2.23
N LEU A 186 0.68 -13.44 -2.14
CA LEU A 186 0.61 -12.49 -1.02
C LEU A 186 -0.78 -11.87 -0.90
N ASN A 187 -1.35 -11.37 -2.00
CA ASN A 187 -2.68 -10.74 -1.97
C ASN A 187 -3.76 -11.75 -1.55
N ALA A 188 -3.77 -12.93 -2.16
CA ALA A 188 -4.74 -13.97 -1.88
C ALA A 188 -4.70 -14.44 -0.42
N ALA A 189 -3.50 -14.70 0.12
CA ALA A 189 -3.34 -15.08 1.51
C ALA A 189 -3.75 -13.95 2.47
N ASN A 190 -3.42 -12.70 2.13
CA ASN A 190 -3.82 -11.55 2.93
C ASN A 190 -5.34 -11.39 2.99
N GLU A 191 -6.04 -11.56 1.87
CA GLU A 191 -7.51 -11.46 1.84
C GLU A 191 -8.18 -12.48 2.78
N GLU A 192 -7.75 -13.74 2.74
CA GLU A 192 -8.31 -14.78 3.63
C GLU A 192 -7.94 -14.52 5.10
N ALA A 193 -6.71 -14.11 5.37
CA ALA A 193 -6.25 -13.82 6.73
C ALA A 193 -6.98 -12.61 7.33
N VAL A 194 -7.13 -11.51 6.57
CA VAL A 194 -7.88 -10.32 7.01
C VAL A 194 -9.36 -10.65 7.23
N SER A 195 -9.96 -11.44 6.33
CA SER A 195 -11.34 -11.90 6.47
C SER A 195 -11.52 -12.72 7.75
N ALA A 196 -10.62 -13.66 8.04
CA ALA A 196 -10.66 -14.45 9.27
C ALA A 196 -10.45 -13.61 10.53
N PHE A 197 -9.55 -12.61 10.49
CA PHE A 197 -9.35 -11.67 11.60
C PHE A 197 -10.62 -10.84 11.85
N LEU A 198 -11.21 -10.27 10.81
CA LEU A 198 -12.45 -9.49 10.90
C LEU A 198 -13.62 -10.30 11.47
N GLN A 199 -13.65 -11.61 11.24
CA GLN A 199 -14.62 -12.55 11.79
C GLN A 199 -14.27 -13.05 13.21
N GLY A 200 -13.16 -12.59 13.79
CA GLY A 200 -12.70 -13.01 15.12
C GLY A 200 -12.18 -14.45 15.19
N ARG A 201 -11.83 -15.06 14.04
CA ARG A 201 -11.33 -16.44 13.97
C ARG A 201 -9.84 -16.56 14.26
N ILE A 202 -9.07 -15.51 14.01
CA ILE A 202 -7.63 -15.44 14.26
C ILE A 202 -7.27 -14.12 14.96
N GLY A 203 -6.09 -14.08 15.59
CA GLY A 203 -5.53 -12.85 16.17
C GLY A 203 -4.89 -11.94 15.12
N PHE A 204 -4.67 -10.67 15.46
CA PHE A 204 -4.07 -9.68 14.55
C PHE A 204 -2.69 -10.11 14.02
N LEU A 205 -1.83 -10.64 14.90
CA LEU A 205 -0.49 -11.11 14.52
C LEU A 205 -0.49 -12.42 13.71
N SER A 206 -1.63 -13.12 13.62
CA SER A 206 -1.76 -14.28 12.74
C SER A 206 -1.80 -13.88 11.26
N ILE A 207 -2.21 -12.64 10.92
CA ILE A 207 -2.25 -12.14 9.54
C ILE A 207 -0.88 -12.25 8.86
N PRO A 208 0.19 -11.58 9.34
CA PRO A 208 1.49 -11.69 8.72
C PRO A 208 2.06 -13.12 8.76
N ALA A 209 1.75 -13.92 9.79
CA ALA A 209 2.21 -15.30 9.89
C ALA A 209 1.62 -16.18 8.79
N LEU A 210 0.32 -16.03 8.49
CA LEU A 210 -0.36 -16.77 7.43
C LEU A 210 0.13 -16.36 6.04
N VAL A 211 0.33 -15.05 5.81
CA VAL A 211 0.89 -14.55 4.54
C VAL A 211 2.31 -15.07 4.33
N ALA A 212 3.15 -15.03 5.37
CA ALA A 212 4.50 -15.58 5.31
C ALA A 212 4.49 -17.08 5.00
N ASN A 213 3.60 -17.85 5.64
CA ASN A 213 3.43 -19.28 5.38
C ASN A 213 3.06 -19.56 3.91
N ALA A 214 2.13 -18.78 3.35
CA ALA A 214 1.72 -18.94 1.95
C ALA A 214 2.89 -18.68 0.99
N LEU A 215 3.63 -17.59 1.21
CA LEU A 215 4.80 -17.22 0.41
C LEU A 215 5.95 -18.23 0.51
N SER A 216 6.19 -18.83 1.68
CA SER A 216 7.25 -19.83 1.86
C SER A 216 6.89 -21.21 1.35
N THR A 217 5.60 -21.53 1.27
CA THR A 217 5.11 -22.88 0.92
C THR A 217 4.84 -23.04 -0.57
N LEU A 218 4.28 -22.00 -1.22
CA LEU A 218 3.95 -22.06 -2.64
C LEU A 218 5.14 -21.66 -3.49
N PRO A 219 5.41 -22.38 -4.60
CA PRO A 219 6.47 -21.99 -5.52
C PRO A 219 6.14 -20.67 -6.21
N THR A 220 7.17 -19.85 -6.40
CA THR A 220 7.08 -18.70 -7.32
C THR A 220 7.22 -19.21 -8.75
N GLU A 221 6.22 -18.95 -9.57
CA GLU A 221 6.11 -19.37 -10.97
C GLU A 221 6.05 -18.13 -11.87
N ALA A 222 6.23 -18.32 -13.18
CA ALA A 222 6.07 -17.22 -14.14
C ALA A 222 4.60 -16.76 -14.21
N ALA A 223 4.38 -15.45 -14.27
CA ALA A 223 3.06 -14.82 -14.33
C ALA A 223 2.65 -14.44 -15.76
N ASP A 224 2.91 -15.34 -16.72
CA ASP A 224 2.74 -15.05 -18.15
C ASP A 224 1.30 -15.20 -18.65
N THR A 225 0.42 -15.83 -17.86
CA THR A 225 -0.97 -16.09 -18.23
C THR A 225 -1.93 -15.77 -17.09
N LEU A 226 -3.15 -15.36 -17.47
CA LEU A 226 -4.23 -15.14 -16.51
C LEU A 226 -4.57 -16.43 -15.73
N ASP A 227 -4.63 -17.57 -16.42
CA ASP A 227 -4.93 -18.86 -15.78
C ASP A 227 -3.88 -19.25 -14.74
N GLY A 228 -2.60 -18.98 -15.02
CA GLY A 228 -1.50 -19.20 -14.07
C GLY A 228 -1.66 -18.34 -12.81
N LEU A 229 -2.00 -17.06 -12.98
CA LEU A 229 -2.26 -16.14 -11.87
C LEU A 229 -3.48 -16.56 -11.04
N LEU A 230 -4.59 -16.93 -11.69
CA LEU A 230 -5.79 -17.41 -11.01
C LEU A 230 -5.54 -18.72 -10.26
N SER A 231 -4.74 -19.63 -10.82
CA SER A 231 -4.35 -20.87 -10.16
C SER A 231 -3.45 -20.61 -8.94
N ALA A 232 -2.53 -19.65 -9.01
CA ALA A 232 -1.71 -19.25 -7.86
C ALA A 232 -2.56 -18.62 -6.74
N ASP A 233 -3.48 -17.70 -7.09
CA ASP A 233 -4.45 -17.12 -6.15
C ASP A 233 -5.26 -18.23 -5.44
N GLN A 234 -5.86 -19.14 -6.20
CA GLN A 234 -6.68 -20.21 -5.63
C GLN A 234 -5.90 -21.12 -4.68
N ARG A 235 -4.67 -21.51 -5.05
CA ARG A 235 -3.78 -22.31 -4.18
C ARG A 235 -3.45 -21.57 -2.88
N ALA A 236 -3.15 -20.28 -2.96
CA ALA A 236 -2.83 -19.45 -1.81
C ALA A 236 -4.02 -19.30 -0.85
N ARG A 237 -5.23 -19.10 -1.38
CA ARG A 237 -6.46 -19.10 -0.57
C ARG A 237 -6.67 -20.43 0.13
N GLN A 238 -6.61 -21.54 -0.60
CA GLN A 238 -6.85 -22.87 -0.03
C GLN A 238 -5.83 -23.21 1.07
N LEU A 239 -4.55 -22.91 0.84
CA LEU A 239 -3.50 -23.13 1.82
C LEU A 239 -3.74 -22.28 3.09
N THR A 240 -4.12 -21.01 2.92
CA THR A 240 -4.38 -20.09 4.03
C THR A 240 -5.59 -20.53 4.84
N LEU A 241 -6.69 -20.92 4.17
CA LEU A 241 -7.90 -21.44 4.82
C LEU A 241 -7.61 -22.72 5.61
N ASN A 242 -6.86 -23.66 5.04
CA ASN A 242 -6.46 -24.89 5.74
C ASN A 242 -5.63 -24.57 7.01
N ALA A 243 -4.75 -23.57 6.94
CA ALA A 243 -3.95 -23.15 8.09
C ALA A 243 -4.80 -22.45 9.18
N ILE A 244 -5.82 -21.69 8.78
CA ILE A 244 -6.78 -21.06 9.70
C ILE A 244 -7.63 -22.14 10.40
N ASP A 245 -8.09 -23.16 9.68
CA ASP A 245 -8.93 -24.22 10.23
C ASP A 245 -8.18 -25.19 11.16
N ALA A 246 -6.84 -25.23 11.06
CA ALA A 246 -5.98 -26.08 11.88
C ALA A 246 -5.49 -25.44 13.19
N ALA A 247 -5.70 -24.13 13.37
CA ALA A 247 -5.26 -23.34 14.52
C ALA A 247 -6.31 -23.31 15.65
#